data_AF-A0A0C2CMH2-F1
#
_entry.id   AF-A0A0C2CMH2-F1
#
_cell.length_a   1.000
_cell.length_b   1.000
_cell.length_c   1.000
_cell.angle_alpha   90.00
_cell.angle_beta   90.00
_cell.angle_gamma   90.00
#
_symmetry.space_group_name_H-M   'P 1'
#
loop_
_entity.id
_entity.type
_entity.pdbx_description
1 polymer ?
#
loop_
_entity_poly.entity_id
_entity_poly.type
_entity_poly.pdbx_seq_one_letter_code
_entity_poly.pdbx_strand_id
1 'polypeptide(L)'
;MNATAGSEFRRHVSPPREPSTHGVRVSAYLRQLVDAATEAFAFTRNERLVVRHLLYGRSAAVIAGRLGIRETSVHKHMHRIFAVTKTDSRKRLLDLALRLAARRSVVPAPRGLRLV
;
A
#
# COMPACT_ATOMS: atom_id res chain seq x y z
N MET A 1 -10.64 -53.55 36.93
CA MET A 1 -9.57 -53.55 35.91
C MET A 1 -9.89 -52.40 34.97
N ASN A 2 -9.26 -51.24 35.17
CA ASN A 2 -9.63 -50.00 34.48
C ASN A 2 -8.69 -49.68 33.32
N ALA A 3 -9.28 -49.12 32.28
CA ALA A 3 -8.78 -48.95 30.94
C ALA A 3 -7.59 -47.98 30.80
N THR A 4 -6.66 -48.38 29.93
CA THR A 4 -5.57 -47.58 29.37
C THR A 4 -6.03 -46.96 28.06
N ALA A 5 -5.90 -45.65 27.89
CA ALA A 5 -5.49 -44.99 26.64
C ALA A 5 -5.44 -43.46 26.86
N GLY A 6 -4.27 -42.97 27.26
CA GLY A 6 -3.96 -41.55 27.21
C GLY A 6 -3.86 -41.09 25.76
N SER A 7 -4.76 -40.21 25.35
CA SER A 7 -4.74 -39.54 24.05
C SER A 7 -3.68 -38.44 24.06
N GLU A 8 -2.58 -38.67 23.33
CA GLU A 8 -1.50 -37.71 23.14
C GLU A 8 -1.98 -36.57 22.22
N PHE A 9 -2.41 -35.47 22.82
CA PHE A 9 -2.61 -34.19 22.15
C PHE A 9 -1.28 -33.67 21.61
N ARG A 10 -0.93 -34.12 20.41
CA ARG A 10 0.18 -33.60 19.61
C ARG A 10 -0.13 -32.14 19.29
N ARG A 11 0.37 -31.22 20.11
CA ARG A 11 0.35 -29.78 19.84
C ARG A 11 1.11 -29.56 18.53
N HIS A 12 0.37 -29.38 17.44
CA HIS A 12 0.92 -28.87 16.18
C HIS A 12 1.36 -27.42 16.42
N VAL A 13 2.58 -27.24 16.94
CA VAL A 13 3.30 -25.98 16.82
C VAL A 13 3.57 -25.82 15.33
N SER A 14 2.76 -24.99 14.67
CA SER A 14 3.04 -24.59 13.30
C SER A 14 4.39 -23.87 13.31
N PRO A 15 5.36 -24.26 12.45
CA PRO A 15 6.62 -23.53 12.37
C PRO A 15 6.35 -22.05 12.06
N PRO A 16 7.20 -21.12 12.52
CA PRO A 16 7.06 -19.71 12.17
C PRO A 16 6.97 -19.62 10.64
N ARG A 17 5.88 -19.05 10.13
CA ARG A 17 5.73 -18.80 8.70
C ARG A 17 6.86 -17.85 8.29
N GLU A 18 7.92 -18.41 7.73
CA GLU A 18 8.93 -17.67 6.96
C GLU A 18 8.16 -16.68 6.07
N PRO A 19 8.43 -15.37 6.18
CA PRO A 19 7.72 -14.38 5.37
C PRO A 19 8.00 -14.70 3.91
N SER A 20 6.97 -15.16 3.21
CA SER A 20 7.11 -15.60 1.83
C SER A 20 7.72 -14.47 1.00
N THR A 21 8.85 -14.75 0.34
CA THR A 21 9.61 -13.79 -0.49
C THR A 21 8.72 -13.01 -1.46
N HIS A 22 7.63 -13.63 -1.91
CA HIS A 22 6.60 -13.02 -2.74
C HIS A 22 5.82 -11.88 -2.03
N GLY A 23 5.40 -12.06 -0.77
CA GLY A 23 4.70 -11.02 0.00
C GLY A 23 5.59 -9.81 0.33
N VAL A 24 6.88 -10.06 0.54
CA VAL A 24 7.88 -9.00 0.71
C VAL A 24 8.00 -8.15 -0.57
N ARG A 25 7.97 -8.79 -1.75
CA ARG A 25 8.01 -8.10 -3.05
C ARG A 25 6.75 -7.26 -3.32
N VAL A 26 5.57 -7.80 -3.05
CA VAL A 26 4.29 -7.06 -3.27
C VAL A 26 4.20 -5.84 -2.35
N SER A 27 4.55 -5.98 -1.08
CA SER A 27 4.52 -4.84 -0.14
C SER A 27 5.59 -3.78 -0.44
N ALA A 28 6.76 -4.17 -0.95
CA ALA A 28 7.76 -3.24 -1.46
C ALA A 28 7.26 -2.50 -2.71
N TYR A 29 6.61 -3.21 -3.64
CA TYR A 29 6.07 -2.62 -4.85
C TYR A 29 4.94 -1.62 -4.56
N LEU A 30 3.99 -1.96 -3.67
CA LEU A 30 2.94 -1.04 -3.24
C LEU A 30 3.50 0.23 -2.58
N ARG A 31 4.60 0.12 -1.82
CA ARG A 31 5.29 1.30 -1.28
C ARG A 31 5.84 2.19 -2.40
N GLN A 32 6.50 1.62 -3.40
CA GLN A 32 6.99 2.38 -4.55
C GLN A 32 5.86 3.11 -5.30
N LEU A 33 4.68 2.49 -5.44
CA LEU A 33 3.52 3.13 -6.05
C LEU A 33 3.00 4.32 -5.23
N VAL A 34 2.95 4.16 -3.90
CA VAL A 34 2.59 5.26 -2.99
C VAL A 34 3.61 6.38 -3.11
N ASP A 35 4.91 6.08 -3.06
CA ASP A 35 5.98 7.06 -3.14
C ASP A 35 5.89 7.86 -4.44
N ALA A 36 5.78 7.17 -5.59
CA ALA A 36 5.62 7.80 -6.90
C ALA A 36 4.39 8.72 -6.97
N ALA A 37 3.24 8.32 -6.41
CA ALA A 37 2.06 9.17 -6.34
C ALA A 37 2.26 10.37 -5.40
N THR A 38 2.87 10.18 -4.23
CA THR A 38 3.08 11.26 -3.25
C THR A 38 4.15 12.27 -3.66
N GLU A 39 5.10 11.89 -4.51
CA GLU A 39 6.09 12.80 -5.09
C GLU A 39 5.50 13.61 -6.26
N ALA A 40 4.62 12.99 -7.06
CA ALA A 40 4.02 13.65 -8.22
C ALA A 40 2.94 14.70 -7.85
N PHE A 41 2.38 14.62 -6.64
CA PHE A 41 1.28 15.47 -6.20
C PHE A 41 1.52 16.05 -4.81
N ALA A 42 1.19 17.33 -4.62
CA ALA A 42 1.34 18.04 -3.35
C ALA A 42 0.24 17.66 -2.33
N PHE A 43 0.25 16.42 -1.84
CA PHE A 43 -0.66 15.97 -0.79
C PHE A 43 -0.25 16.50 0.59
N THR A 44 -1.24 16.89 1.39
CA THR A 44 -1.07 17.16 2.83
C THR A 44 -0.71 15.87 3.57
N ARG A 45 -0.25 16.00 4.83
CA ARG A 45 0.09 14.86 5.68
C ARG A 45 -1.05 13.85 5.80
N ASN A 46 -2.29 14.31 5.97
CA ASN A 46 -3.45 13.42 6.10
C ASN A 46 -3.82 12.77 4.76
N GLU A 47 -3.75 13.51 3.66
CA GLU A 47 -4.01 12.94 2.32
C GLU A 47 -3.00 11.86 1.95
N ARG A 48 -1.71 12.01 2.29
CA ARG A 48 -0.70 10.96 2.08
C ARG A 48 -1.06 9.66 2.81
N LEU A 49 -1.55 9.77 4.04
CA LEU A 49 -2.00 8.61 4.82
C LEU A 49 -3.22 7.94 4.18
N VAL A 50 -4.18 8.74 3.70
CA VAL A 50 -5.37 8.25 2.99
C VAL A 50 -5.00 7.57 1.67
N VAL A 51 -4.17 8.20 0.82
CA VAL A 51 -3.66 7.64 -0.44
C VAL A 51 -3.01 6.28 -0.21
N ARG A 52 -2.14 6.19 0.81
CA ARG A 52 -1.52 4.93 1.21
C ARG A 52 -2.62 3.88 1.41
N HIS A 53 -3.55 4.10 2.34
CA HIS A 53 -4.57 3.09 2.63
C HIS A 53 -5.50 2.75 1.44
N LEU A 54 -5.80 3.72 0.58
CA LEU A 54 -6.57 3.49 -0.65
C LEU A 54 -5.86 2.54 -1.60
N LEU A 55 -4.55 2.72 -1.83
CA LEU A 55 -3.75 1.85 -2.70
C LEU A 55 -3.53 0.46 -2.08
N TYR A 56 -3.57 0.34 -0.74
CA TYR A 56 -3.66 -0.95 -0.05
C TYR A 56 -5.08 -1.57 -0.07
N GLY A 57 -6.03 -0.96 -0.78
CA GLY A 57 -7.38 -1.50 -0.98
C GLY A 57 -8.33 -1.35 0.21
N ARG A 58 -8.04 -0.50 1.19
CA ARG A 58 -8.89 -0.31 2.38
C ARG A 58 -10.11 0.55 2.09
N SER A 59 -11.22 0.26 2.77
CA SER A 59 -12.46 1.05 2.72
C SER A 59 -12.36 2.32 3.57
N ALA A 60 -13.25 3.29 3.32
CA ALA A 60 -13.28 4.56 4.07
C ALA A 60 -13.47 4.35 5.58
N ALA A 61 -14.42 3.49 5.99
CA ALA A 61 -14.60 3.09 7.38
C ALA A 61 -13.32 2.53 8.04
N VAL A 62 -12.57 1.67 7.35
CA VAL A 62 -11.32 1.10 7.89
C VAL A 62 -10.23 2.17 8.00
N ILE A 63 -10.17 3.10 7.05
CA ILE A 63 -9.23 4.23 7.09
C ILE A 63 -9.57 5.16 8.26
N ALA A 64 -10.85 5.47 8.44
CA ALA A 64 -11.36 6.31 9.51
C ALA A 64 -10.93 5.77 10.88
N GLY A 65 -11.17 4.47 11.12
CA GLY A 65 -10.76 3.79 12.35
C GLY A 65 -9.24 3.78 12.56
N ARG A 66 -8.44 3.62 11.49
CA ARG A 66 -6.97 3.62 11.59
C ARG A 66 -6.37 5.00 11.83
N LEU A 67 -6.98 6.04 11.29
CA LEU A 67 -6.49 7.42 11.40
C LEU A 67 -7.10 8.17 12.59
N GLY A 68 -8.09 7.59 13.28
CA GLY A 68 -8.80 8.24 14.38
C GLY A 68 -9.61 9.46 13.93
N ILE A 69 -10.11 9.44 12.69
CA ILE A 69 -10.91 10.54 12.10
C ILE A 69 -12.29 10.04 11.67
N ARG A 70 -13.23 10.96 11.48
CA ARG A 70 -14.57 10.62 10.97
C ARG A 70 -14.50 10.09 9.54
N GLU A 71 -15.34 9.10 9.21
CA GLU A 71 -15.45 8.56 7.85
C GLU A 71 -15.81 9.64 6.82
N THR A 72 -16.66 10.60 7.18
CA THR A 72 -16.96 11.77 6.34
C THR A 72 -15.73 12.62 6.02
N SER A 73 -14.76 12.73 6.94
CA SER A 73 -13.48 13.39 6.68
C SER A 73 -12.62 12.60 5.71
N VAL A 74 -12.63 11.25 5.79
CA VAL A 74 -11.95 10.39 4.81
C VAL A 74 -12.52 10.63 3.42
N HIS A 75 -13.85 10.66 3.27
CA HIS A 75 -14.49 10.96 1.98
C HIS A 75 -14.08 12.32 1.42
N LYS A 76 -14.02 13.37 2.26
CA LYS A 76 -13.52 14.69 1.84
C LYS A 76 -12.08 14.62 1.32
N HIS A 77 -11.19 13.93 2.03
CA HIS A 77 -9.83 13.70 1.57
C HIS A 77 -9.79 12.92 0.25
N MET A 78 -10.61 11.87 0.11
CA MET A 78 -10.72 11.10 -1.14
C MET A 78 -11.16 11.97 -2.32
N HIS A 79 -12.19 12.79 -2.15
CA HIS A 79 -12.65 13.72 -3.20
C HIS A 79 -11.55 14.69 -3.61
N ARG A 80 -10.80 15.25 -2.65
CA ARG A 80 -9.70 16.15 -2.93
C ARG A 80 -8.53 15.46 -3.64
N ILE A 81 -8.17 14.25 -3.18
CA ILE A 81 -7.15 13.41 -3.85
C ILE A 81 -7.56 13.20 -5.30
N PHE A 82 -8.77 12.71 -5.54
CA PHE A 82 -9.32 12.45 -6.87
C PHE A 82 -9.33 13.69 -7.77
N ALA A 83 -9.72 14.85 -7.23
CA ALA A 83 -9.69 16.10 -7.97
C ALA A 83 -8.27 16.50 -8.39
N VAL A 84 -7.30 16.46 -7.45
CA VAL A 84 -5.91 16.86 -7.72
C VAL A 84 -5.23 15.88 -8.68
N THR A 85 -5.51 14.59 -8.57
CA THR A 85 -4.95 13.56 -9.46
C THR A 85 -5.69 13.44 -10.78
N LYS A 86 -6.79 14.18 -10.98
CA LYS A 86 -7.69 14.08 -12.14
C LYS A 86 -8.17 12.63 -12.38
N THR A 87 -8.51 11.95 -11.29
CA THR A 87 -9.07 10.58 -11.32
C THR A 87 -10.43 10.57 -10.63
N ASP A 88 -11.29 9.63 -10.96
CA ASP A 88 -12.65 9.51 -10.40
C ASP A 88 -12.83 8.28 -9.49
N SER A 89 -11.80 7.43 -9.41
CA SER A 89 -11.91 6.11 -8.80
C SER A 89 -10.57 5.61 -8.29
N ARG A 90 -10.64 4.74 -7.28
CA ARG A 90 -9.47 4.03 -6.74
C ARG A 90 -8.71 3.23 -7.81
N LYS A 91 -9.43 2.64 -8.76
CA LYS A 91 -8.82 1.93 -9.90
C LYS A 91 -7.99 2.89 -10.76
N ARG A 92 -8.58 4.02 -11.18
CA ARG A 92 -7.85 5.03 -11.98
C ARG A 92 -6.67 5.63 -11.23
N LEU A 93 -6.79 5.81 -9.91
CA LEU A 93 -5.67 6.24 -9.06
C LEU A 93 -4.53 5.21 -9.03
N LEU A 94 -4.85 3.93 -8.93
CA LEU A 94 -3.85 2.85 -9.00
C LEU A 94 -3.18 2.80 -10.38
N ASP A 95 -3.95 2.88 -11.46
CA ASP A 95 -3.44 2.91 -12.83
C ASP A 95 -2.49 4.10 -13.05
N LEU A 96 -2.83 5.26 -12.49
CA LEU A 96 -1.98 6.45 -12.52
C LEU A 96 -0.68 6.23 -11.73
N ALA A 97 -0.75 5.69 -10.52
CA ALA A 97 0.43 5.38 -9.71
C ALA A 97 1.38 4.40 -10.42
N LEU A 98 0.83 3.38 -11.10
CA LEU A 98 1.59 2.45 -11.93
C LEU A 98 2.35 3.16 -13.05
N ARG A 99 1.69 4.09 -13.76
CA ARG A 99 2.31 4.89 -14.83
C ARG A 99 3.42 5.80 -14.29
N LEU A 100 3.22 6.41 -13.12
CA LEU A 100 4.22 7.28 -12.49
C LEU A 100 5.45 6.49 -12.05
N ALA A 101 5.25 5.33 -11.41
CA ALA A 101 6.34 4.46 -11.00
C ALA A 101 7.15 3.93 -12.20
N ALA A 102 6.46 3.54 -13.28
CA ALA A 102 7.12 3.13 -14.52
C ALA A 102 7.97 4.26 -15.15
N ARG A 103 7.51 5.52 -15.10
CA ARG A 103 8.31 6.66 -15.57
C ARG A 103 9.56 6.88 -14.73
N ARG A 104 9.48 6.65 -13.42
CA ARG A 104 10.61 6.76 -12.49
C ARG A 104 11.66 5.67 -12.72
N SER A 105 11.25 4.45 -13.06
CA SER A 105 12.18 3.35 -13.38
C SER A 105 12.82 3.46 -14.77
N VAL A 106 12.25 4.27 -15.67
CA VAL A 106 12.75 4.50 -17.04
C VAL A 106 13.79 5.63 -17.13
N VAL A 107 14.13 6.33 -16.04
CA VAL A 107 15.25 7.30 -16.04
C VAL A 107 16.57 6.60 -15.64
N PRO A 108 17.40 6.13 -16.60
CA PRO A 108 18.82 5.98 -16.32
C PRO A 108 19.41 7.37 -16.08
N ALA A 109 20.25 7.50 -15.05
CA ALA A 109 21.02 8.70 -14.80
C ALA A 109 21.68 9.23 -16.10
N PRO A 110 21.84 10.55 -16.29
CA PRO A 110 22.67 11.07 -17.36
C PRO A 110 24.09 10.53 -17.16
N ARG A 111 24.45 9.48 -17.89
CA ARG A 111 25.80 8.95 -17.93
C ARG A 111 26.63 9.96 -18.70
N GLY A 112 27.38 10.76 -17.95
CA GLY A 112 28.58 11.44 -18.45
C GLY A 112 28.33 12.41 -19.59
N LEU A 113 27.98 13.65 -19.25
CA LEU A 113 28.36 14.79 -20.05
C LEU A 113 29.90 14.89 -19.96
N ARG A 114 30.60 14.17 -20.85
CA ARG A 114 32.02 14.35 -21.11
C ARG A 114 32.10 15.18 -22.39
N LEU A 115 32.06 16.50 -22.24
CA LEU A 115 32.54 17.40 -23.27
C LEU A 115 34.04 17.14 -23.40
N VAL A 116 34.42 16.61 -24.55
CA VAL A 116 35.82 16.57 -25.02
C VAL A 116 35.98 17.73 -25.98
#